data_AF-A0A661CJK6-F1
#
_entry.id   AF-A0A661CJK6-F1
#
_cell.length_a   1.000
_cell.length_b   1.000
_cell.length_c   1.000
_cell.angle_alpha   90.00
_cell.angle_beta   90.00
_cell.angle_gamma   90.00
#
_symmetry.space_group_name_H-M   'P 1'
#
loop_
_entity.id
_entity.type
_entity.pdbx_description
1 polymer ?
#
loop_
_entity_poly.entity_id
_entity_poly.type
_entity_poly.pdbx_seq_one_letter_code
_entity_poly.pdbx_strand_id
1 'polypeptide(L)'
;FFWDKPLGRKTFNLTADYAKASKKLAANQGLYNGFLAAGLVWGLLLDSEGIAILLFFLSCIVIAGIYGGFTVNKRILFVQAFPAALALGLLLLL
;
A
#
# COMPACT_ATOMS: atom_id res chain seq x y z
N PHE A 1 -8.04 14.56 6.95
CA PHE A 1 -7.04 13.48 7.10
C PHE A 1 -7.18 12.85 8.48
N PHE A 2 -7.34 11.53 8.56
CA PHE A 2 -7.70 10.82 9.80
C PHE A 2 -6.51 10.47 10.71
N TRP A 3 -5.27 10.68 10.26
CA TRP A 3 -4.04 10.25 10.93
C TRP A 3 -3.88 10.74 12.37
N ASP A 4 -4.15 12.02 12.63
CA ASP A 4 -4.07 12.63 13.97
C ASP A 4 -5.37 12.53 14.77
N LYS A 5 -6.41 11.91 14.20
CA LYS A 5 -7.70 11.65 14.88
C LYS A 5 -7.63 10.34 15.68
N PRO A 6 -8.52 10.11 16.66
CA PRO A 6 -8.50 8.92 17.51
C PRO A 6 -8.45 7.60 16.72
N LEU A 7 -9.17 7.52 15.59
CA LEU A 7 -9.15 6.36 14.71
C LEU A 7 -7.77 6.09 14.11
N GLY A 8 -7.12 7.10 13.50
CA GLY A 8 -5.79 6.95 12.92
C GLY A 8 -4.75 6.55 13.98
N ARG A 9 -4.77 7.22 15.13
CA ARG A 9 -3.89 6.88 16.26
C ARG A 9 -4.07 5.44 16.73
N LYS A 10 -5.32 4.96 16.84
CA LYS A 10 -5.61 3.57 17.22
C LYS A 10 -5.14 2.57 16.16
N THR A 11 -5.38 2.86 14.87
CA THR A 11 -5.01 1.97 13.76
C THR A 11 -3.51 1.77 13.63
N PHE A 12 -2.74 2.85 13.82
CA PHE A 12 -1.29 2.87 13.65
C PHE A 12 -0.52 2.83 14.99
N ASN A 13 -1.23 2.71 16.12
CA ASN A 13 -0.68 2.72 17.47
C ASN A 13 0.25 3.92 17.75
N LEU A 14 -0.25 5.14 17.51
CA LEU A 14 0.51 6.38 17.61
C LEU A 14 0.14 7.18 18.86
N THR A 15 1.14 7.82 19.48
CA THR A 15 0.91 8.89 20.45
C THR A 15 0.32 10.12 19.76
N ALA A 16 -0.35 10.98 20.54
CA ALA A 16 -0.91 12.22 20.00
C ALA A 16 0.16 13.13 19.38
N ASP A 17 1.30 13.28 20.07
CA ASP A 17 2.40 14.14 19.63
C ASP A 17 3.06 13.61 18.37
N TYR A 18 3.33 12.31 18.30
CA TYR A 18 3.92 11.70 17.10
C TYR A 18 2.97 11.79 15.90
N ALA A 19 1.67 11.54 16.10
CA ALA A 19 0.69 11.64 15.02
C ALA A 19 0.58 13.09 14.49
N LYS A 20 0.65 14.09 15.37
CA LYS A 20 0.66 15.50 14.99
C LYS A 20 1.93 15.87 14.22
N ALA A 21 3.10 15.46 14.71
CA ALA A 21 4.39 15.74 14.08
C ALA A 21 4.55 15.07 12.71
N SER A 22 4.11 13.82 12.57
CA SER A 22 4.24 13.02 11.33
C SER A 22 3.13 13.25 10.30
N LYS A 23 2.13 14.10 10.59
CA LYS A 23 0.91 14.26 9.78
C LYS A 23 1.19 14.56 8.30
N LYS A 24 2.11 15.49 8.00
CA LYS A 24 2.45 15.86 6.61
C LYS A 24 3.16 14.71 5.88
N LEU A 25 4.08 14.03 6.57
CA LEU A 25 4.78 12.86 6.02
C LEU A 25 3.79 11.75 5.69
N ALA A 26 2.88 11.43 6.61
CA ALA A 26 1.86 10.41 6.40
C ALA A 26 0.89 10.76 5.26
N ALA A 27 0.55 12.04 5.08
CA ALA A 27 -0.24 12.48 3.94
C ALA A 27 0.51 12.28 2.61
N ASN A 28 1.81 12.57 2.56
CA ASN A 28 2.63 12.35 1.37
C ASN A 28 2.79 10.86 1.04
N GLN A 29 3.00 10.01 2.06
CA GLN A 29 3.00 8.55 1.91
C GLN A 29 1.66 8.03 1.38
N GLY A 30 0.55 8.61 1.86
CA GLY A 30 -0.80 8.32 1.34
C GLY A 30 -0.96 8.68 -0.14
N LEU A 31 -0.40 9.81 -0.58
CA LEU A 31 -0.45 10.23 -1.99
C LEU A 31 0.33 9.26 -2.90
N TYR A 32 1.54 8.85 -2.50
CA TYR A 32 2.32 7.85 -3.26
C TYR A 32 1.59 6.52 -3.38
N ASN A 33 0.98 6.04 -2.28
CA ASN A 33 0.12 4.85 -2.33
C ASN A 33 -1.10 5.05 -3.23
N GLY A 34 -1.64 6.28 -3.30
CA GLY A 34 -2.68 6.66 -4.24
C GLY A 34 -2.24 6.51 -5.71
N PHE A 35 -1.00 6.86 -6.05
CA PHE A 35 -0.46 6.62 -7.40
C PHE A 35 -0.31 5.14 -7.72
N LEU A 36 0.09 4.31 -6.76
CA LEU A 36 0.12 2.85 -6.95
C LEU A 36 -1.29 2.31 -7.26
N ALA A 37 -2.29 2.74 -6.49
CA ALA A 37 -3.68 2.34 -6.71
C ALA A 37 -4.20 2.82 -8.08
N ALA A 38 -3.90 4.06 -8.48
CA ALA A 38 -4.25 4.58 -9.79
C ALA A 38 -3.60 3.76 -10.93
N GLY A 39 -2.34 3.37 -10.77
CA GLY A 39 -1.64 2.49 -11.72
C GLY A 39 -2.30 1.11 -11.87
N LEU A 40 -2.74 0.52 -10.76
CA LEU A 40 -3.49 -0.75 -10.80
C LEU A 40 -4.85 -0.60 -11.48
N VAL A 41 -5.61 0.46 -11.16
CA VAL A 41 -6.90 0.73 -11.83
C VAL A 41 -6.68 0.96 -13.32
N TRP A 42 -5.65 1.71 -13.69
CA TRP A 42 -5.32 1.94 -15.10
C TRP A 42 -4.98 0.64 -15.83
N GLY A 43 -4.17 -0.23 -15.25
CA GLY A 43 -3.89 -1.55 -15.81
C GLY A 43 -5.16 -2.39 -15.99
N LEU A 44 -6.07 -2.38 -15.01
CA LEU A 44 -7.34 -3.11 -15.11
C LEU A 44 -8.25 -2.60 -16.23
N LEU A 45 -8.25 -1.29 -16.52
CA LEU A 45 -9.07 -0.69 -17.58
C LEU A 45 -8.58 -1.01 -19.00
N LEU A 46 -7.37 -1.58 -19.14
CA LEU A 46 -6.75 -1.93 -20.41
C LEU A 46 -6.86 -3.43 -20.74
N ASP A 47 -7.59 -4.21 -19.92
CA ASP A 47 -7.74 -5.66 -20.07
C ASP A 47 -6.38 -6.37 -20.31
N SER A 48 -6.23 -7.09 -21.42
CA SER A 48 -5.01 -7.85 -21.75
C SER A 48 -3.79 -6.95 -22.04
N GLU A 49 -4.01 -5.72 -22.52
CA GLU A 49 -2.92 -4.76 -22.75
C GLU A 49 -2.36 -4.18 -21.44
N GLY A 50 -3.12 -4.28 -20.36
CA GLY A 50 -2.74 -3.78 -19.03
C GLY A 50 -1.91 -4.74 -18.18
N ILE A 51 -1.71 -5.99 -18.62
CA ILE A 51 -1.05 -7.03 -17.81
C ILE A 51 0.33 -6.59 -17.34
N ALA A 52 1.16 -5.99 -18.21
CA ALA A 52 2.50 -5.53 -17.83
C ALA A 52 2.48 -4.45 -16.74
N ILE A 53 1.48 -3.56 -16.79
CA ILE A 53 1.29 -2.49 -15.78
C ILE A 53 0.92 -3.13 -14.43
N LEU A 54 -0.03 -4.07 -14.44
CA LEU A 54 -0.44 -4.79 -13.23
C LEU A 54 0.72 -5.56 -12.61
N LEU A 55 1.49 -6.30 -13.42
CA LEU A 55 2.67 -7.04 -12.97
C LEU A 55 3.69 -6.11 -12.29
N PHE A 56 3.99 -4.97 -12.90
CA PHE A 56 4.93 -4.00 -12.35
C PHE A 56 4.46 -3.46 -10.99
N PHE A 57 3.25 -2.91 -10.92
CA PHE A 57 2.73 -2.30 -9.69
C PHE A 57 2.52 -3.33 -8.57
N LEU A 58 1.97 -4.52 -8.87
CA LEU A 58 1.81 -5.58 -7.88
C LEU A 58 3.16 -6.04 -7.33
N SER A 59 4.17 -6.21 -8.19
CA SER A 59 5.53 -6.58 -7.75
C SER A 59 6.13 -5.50 -6.84
N CYS A 60 5.99 -4.22 -7.19
CA CYS A 60 6.43 -3.12 -6.33
C CYS A 60 5.72 -3.14 -4.97
N ILE A 61 4.41 -3.38 -4.93
CA ILE A 61 3.63 -3.44 -3.69
C ILE A 61 4.07 -4.62 -2.83
N VAL A 62 4.36 -5.78 -3.42
CA VAL A 62 4.89 -6.94 -2.70
C VAL A 62 6.24 -6.61 -2.06
N ILE A 63 7.19 -6.08 -2.84
CA ILE A 63 8.53 -5.72 -2.35
C ILE A 63 8.46 -4.68 -1.23
N ALA A 64 7.70 -3.59 -1.44
CA ALA A 64 7.52 -2.54 -0.45
C ALA A 64 6.81 -3.05 0.81
N GLY A 65 5.81 -3.93 0.65
CA GLY A 65 5.08 -4.55 1.74
C GLY A 65 5.97 -5.47 2.59
N ILE A 66 6.85 -6.24 1.96
CA ILE A 66 7.85 -7.08 2.65
C ILE A 66 8.81 -6.18 3.44
N TYR A 67 9.41 -5.18 2.79
CA TYR A 67 10.34 -4.25 3.44
C TYR A 67 9.68 -3.51 4.61
N GLY A 68 8.49 -2.93 4.40
CA GLY A 68 7.72 -2.25 5.45
C GLY A 68 7.29 -3.18 6.58
N GLY A 69 6.99 -4.44 6.25
CA GLY A 69 6.68 -5.49 7.22
C GLY A 69 7.82 -5.78 8.19
N PHE A 70 9.06 -5.79 7.70
CA PHE A 70 10.24 -6.01 8.52
C PHE A 70 10.76 -4.75 9.23
N THR A 71 10.59 -3.57 8.63
CA THR A 71 11.20 -2.33 9.13
C THR A 71 10.25 -1.41 9.91
N VAL A 72 8.94 -1.48 9.65
CA VAL A 72 7.96 -0.56 10.23
C VAL A 72 6.95 -1.29 11.11
N ASN A 73 6.20 -2.25 10.55
CA ASN A 73 5.18 -2.97 11.29
C ASN A 73 4.81 -4.30 10.62
N LYS A 74 4.88 -5.42 11.36
CA LYS A 74 4.53 -6.76 10.86
C LYS A 74 3.12 -6.85 10.26
N ARG A 75 2.19 -5.99 10.68
CA ARG A 75 0.83 -5.93 10.11
C ARG A 75 0.85 -5.66 8.60
N ILE A 76 1.85 -4.92 8.10
CA ILE A 76 2.02 -4.58 6.68
C ILE A 76 2.19 -5.84 5.82
N LEU A 77 2.81 -6.91 6.36
CA LEU A 77 2.89 -8.19 5.66
C LEU A 77 1.51 -8.75 5.34
N PHE A 78 0.57 -8.64 6.27
CA PHE A 78 -0.77 -9.21 6.13
C PHE A 78 -1.75 -8.31 5.37
N VAL A 79 -1.65 -6.98 5.55
CA VAL A 79 -2.60 -6.04 4.93
C VAL A 79 -2.14 -5.50 3.57
N GLN A 80 -0.86 -5.65 3.22
CA GLN A 80 -0.30 -5.13 1.98
C GLN A 80 0.44 -6.21 1.17
N ALA A 81 1.45 -6.86 1.75
CA ALA A 81 2.29 -7.79 0.98
C ALA A 81 1.51 -9.04 0.55
N PHE A 82 0.80 -9.68 1.48
CA PHE A 82 0.00 -10.88 1.23
C PHE A 82 -1.09 -10.70 0.17
N PRO A 83 -2.00 -9.70 0.26
CA PRO A 83 -3.02 -9.51 -0.77
C PRO A 83 -2.42 -9.17 -2.14
N ALA A 84 -1.35 -8.39 -2.19
CA ALA A 84 -0.66 -8.08 -3.45
C ALA A 84 0.00 -9.33 -4.06
N ALA A 85 0.62 -10.19 -3.24
CA ALA A 85 1.21 -11.44 -3.68
C ALA A 85 0.14 -12.42 -4.19
N LEU A 86 -1.01 -12.47 -3.52
CA LEU A 86 -2.15 -13.27 -3.97
C LEU A 86 -2.68 -12.78 -5.32
N ALA A 87 -2.89 -11.47 -5.47
CA ALA A 87 -3.30 -10.88 -6.74
C ALA A 87 -2.28 -11.13 -7.86
N LEU A 88 -0.99 -11.01 -7.57
CA LEU A 88 0.09 -11.29 -8.51
C LEU A 88 0.10 -12.77 -8.93
N GLY A 89 -0.06 -13.68 -7.98
CA GLY A 89 -0.16 -15.11 -8.24
C GLY A 89 -1.35 -15.46 -9.12
N LEU A 90 -2.52 -14.88 -8.85
CA LEU A 90 -3.72 -15.08 -9.69
C LEU A 90 -3.51 -14.54 -11.12
N LEU A 91 -2.91 -13.35 -11.26
CA LEU A 91 -2.64 -12.75 -12.56
C LEU A 91 -1.67 -13.61 -13.41
N LEU A 92 -0.74 -14.32 -12.78
CA LEU A 92 0.21 -15.21 -13.48
C LEU A 92 -0.41 -16.58 -13.87
N LEU A 93 -1.57 -16.92 -13.32
CA LEU A 93 -2.26 -18.19 -13.56
C LEU A 93 -3.41 -18.07 -14.58
N LEU A 94 -3.82 -16.84 -14.91
CA LEU A 94 -4.88 -16.51 -15.87
C LEU A 94 -4.29 -16.15 -17.23
#